data_AF-A0A9W7FRR7-F1
#
_entry.id   AF-A0A9W7FRR7-F1
#
_cell.length_a   1.000
_cell.length_b   1.000
_cell.length_c   1.000
_cell.angle_alpha   90.00
_cell.angle_beta   90.00
_cell.angle_gamma   90.00
#
_symmetry.space_group_name_H-M   'P 1'
#
loop_
_entity.id
_entity.type
_entity.pdbx_description
1 polymer ?
#
loop_
_entity_poly.entity_id
_entity_poly.type
_entity_poly.pdbx_seq_one_letter_code
_entity_poly.pdbx_strand_id
1 'polypeptide(L)'
;MDLNSTPKPSVEAAIELLRSHGDYRGASEMLDAVLSNHDPASSEHTNACFLLLDVAVNTYRGQHIEVIVASSFFDDTSRVLELLERKGNTNEDFLFQLNLYKAKVLFLLEESGAGKRVVKSLNYKMTTDGEFESCPQNMTALYLKANYEHLRANTKRALKLTLDARSTSSSYSSPNSPSTPPPNTSPSPTEEAFDFASEALFYNNMGILHLNIDKPSAALHYLSKSLSILDENSAKLPAAGNGGIPTPVPEIFFNCGLTAFASGNFAEAYQCLSSAATTPTFASRPGLWAKIGEACLRIWEELKEQKVGGDDGVVVSDGKNLGISGNQFGLYFYLGGGGGGEWDRNAPFAAEHLQPGSVADVEEVKASPIPRAMHAYEKAVTLGAEAQDIQWLEGIVGLAYCHLEVGNYNNCVGRCKEALSGSVGIAPKREGDGTGFKGAVADMREKAQQYMLESSEMTRIRKGQALAPTPAGKPSLTSDAALANLSNDFLLAENAAGKAMAKGEKGAARNLIYALRKLGKVEEVEEVLRSLAR
;
A
#
# COMPACT_ATOMS: atom_id res chain seq x y z
N MET A 1 -31.92 -3.20 34.93
CA MET A 1 -31.42 -2.90 33.58
C MET A 1 -31.11 -4.24 32.95
N ASP A 2 -31.95 -4.68 32.00
CA ASP A 2 -31.78 -5.96 31.34
C ASP A 2 -30.54 -5.90 30.43
N LEU A 3 -29.48 -6.58 30.84
CA LEU A 3 -28.22 -6.71 30.08
C LEU A 3 -28.34 -7.61 28.83
N ASN A 4 -29.57 -8.03 28.47
CA ASN A 4 -29.85 -8.97 27.38
C ASN A 4 -30.73 -8.37 26.26
N SER A 5 -31.07 -7.08 26.27
CA SER A 5 -31.69 -6.47 25.10
C SER A 5 -30.63 -6.18 24.04
N THR A 6 -30.54 -7.03 23.01
CA THR A 6 -29.76 -6.71 21.82
C THR A 6 -30.18 -5.33 21.31
N PRO A 7 -29.24 -4.38 21.09
CA PRO A 7 -29.58 -3.05 20.63
C PRO A 7 -30.38 -3.16 19.33
N LYS A 8 -31.49 -2.42 19.26
CA LYS A 8 -32.30 -2.35 18.04
C LYS A 8 -31.41 -1.82 16.91
N PRO A 9 -31.38 -2.45 15.73
CA PRO A 9 -30.55 -1.97 14.63
C PRO A 9 -30.96 -0.54 14.27
N SER A 10 -30.00 0.38 14.33
CA SER A 10 -30.15 1.79 13.93
C SER A 10 -28.85 2.30 13.34
N VAL A 11 -28.93 3.42 12.60
CA VAL A 11 -27.73 4.07 12.04
C VAL A 11 -26.81 4.55 13.17
N GLU A 12 -27.36 5.07 14.26
CA GLU A 12 -26.58 5.52 15.42
C GLU A 12 -25.82 4.38 16.10
N ALA A 13 -26.42 3.20 16.23
CA ALA A 13 -25.77 2.04 16.80
C ALA A 13 -24.62 1.53 15.90
N ALA A 14 -24.80 1.57 14.57
CA ALA A 14 -23.72 1.25 13.63
C ALA A 14 -22.57 2.27 13.70
N ILE A 15 -22.91 3.56 13.82
CA ILE A 15 -21.94 4.62 14.07
C ILE A 15 -21.20 4.37 15.40
N GLU A 16 -21.90 3.94 16.45
CA GLU A 16 -21.28 3.62 17.73
C GLU A 16 -20.32 2.44 17.63
N LEU A 17 -20.62 1.38 16.87
CA LEU A 17 -19.70 0.27 16.62
C LEU A 17 -18.43 0.72 15.89
N LEU A 18 -18.58 1.52 14.83
CA LEU A 18 -17.45 2.12 14.12
C LEU A 18 -16.62 3.00 15.03
N ARG A 19 -17.28 3.72 15.94
CA ARG A 19 -16.65 4.64 16.88
C ARG A 19 -15.88 3.91 17.98
N SER A 20 -16.53 2.96 18.64
CA SER A 20 -16.00 2.34 19.85
C SER A 20 -14.99 1.24 19.58
N HIS A 21 -15.15 0.51 18.47
CA HIS A 21 -14.36 -0.71 18.21
C HIS A 21 -13.70 -0.72 16.83
N GLY A 22 -13.99 0.25 15.96
CA GLY A 22 -13.59 0.18 14.55
C GLY A 22 -14.14 -1.08 13.86
N ASP A 23 -15.28 -1.60 14.34
CA ASP A 23 -15.86 -2.84 13.86
C ASP A 23 -16.69 -2.59 12.60
N TYR A 24 -15.99 -2.56 11.47
CA TYR A 24 -16.60 -2.39 10.15
C TYR A 24 -17.55 -3.54 9.79
N ARG A 25 -17.28 -4.77 10.27
CA ARG A 25 -18.11 -5.93 9.98
C ARG A 25 -19.43 -5.86 10.74
N GLY A 26 -19.38 -5.65 12.05
CA GLY A 26 -20.57 -5.48 12.88
C GLY A 26 -21.40 -4.28 12.43
N ALA A 27 -20.75 -3.18 12.05
CA ALA A 27 -21.44 -2.02 11.49
C ALA A 27 -22.13 -2.33 10.15
N SER A 28 -21.49 -3.09 9.25
CA SER A 28 -22.10 -3.52 7.99
C SER A 28 -23.34 -4.38 8.22
N GLU A 29 -23.23 -5.41 9.07
CA GLU A 29 -24.34 -6.31 9.40
C GLU A 29 -25.52 -5.53 10.03
N MET A 30 -25.22 -4.55 10.88
CA MET A 30 -26.23 -3.69 11.49
C MET A 30 -26.92 -2.77 10.48
N LEU A 31 -26.18 -2.21 9.52
CA LEU A 31 -26.74 -1.37 8.47
C LEU A 31 -27.59 -2.16 7.49
N ASP A 32 -27.22 -3.40 7.15
CA ASP A 32 -28.07 -4.29 6.35
C ASP A 32 -29.38 -4.63 7.05
N ALA A 33 -29.35 -4.77 8.38
CA ALA A 33 -30.56 -4.92 9.18
C ALA A 33 -31.43 -3.65 9.16
N VAL A 34 -30.84 -2.45 9.15
CA VAL A 34 -31.58 -1.18 8.98
C VAL A 34 -32.22 -1.13 7.59
N LEU A 35 -31.48 -1.46 6.53
CA LEU A 35 -31.99 -1.46 5.16
C LEU A 35 -33.15 -2.44 4.95
N SER A 36 -33.15 -3.56 5.67
CA SER A 36 -34.21 -4.59 5.60
C SER A 36 -35.49 -4.20 6.37
N ASN A 37 -35.37 -3.36 7.40
CA ASN A 37 -36.47 -3.05 8.32
C ASN A 37 -37.10 -1.66 8.12
N HIS A 38 -36.43 -0.74 7.42
CA HIS A 38 -36.91 0.63 7.21
C HIS A 38 -37.44 0.84 5.78
N ASP A 39 -38.42 1.72 5.66
CA ASP A 39 -38.98 2.15 4.35
C ASP A 39 -37.87 2.74 3.46
N PRO A 40 -37.69 2.24 2.22
CA PRO A 40 -36.75 2.80 1.24
C PRO A 40 -36.90 4.31 1.00
N ALA A 41 -38.10 4.87 1.20
CA ALA A 41 -38.34 6.30 1.06
C ALA A 41 -37.75 7.12 2.22
N SER A 42 -37.50 6.52 3.38
CA SER A 42 -37.03 7.22 4.59
C SER A 42 -35.64 7.86 4.41
N SER A 43 -35.39 8.95 5.17
CA SER A 43 -34.06 9.56 5.27
C SER A 43 -33.06 8.62 5.94
N GLU A 44 -33.52 7.82 6.89
CA GLU A 44 -32.71 6.86 7.62
C GLU A 44 -32.19 5.73 6.72
N HIS A 45 -33.02 5.21 5.81
CA HIS A 45 -32.57 4.27 4.78
C HIS A 45 -31.50 4.88 3.86
N THR A 46 -31.63 6.17 3.51
CA THR A 46 -30.63 6.87 2.69
C THR A 46 -29.31 7.08 3.44
N ASN A 47 -29.38 7.47 4.70
CA ASN A 47 -28.20 7.62 5.56
C ASN A 47 -27.51 6.27 5.77
N ALA A 48 -28.27 5.18 5.95
CA ALA A 48 -27.74 3.84 6.03
C ALA A 48 -27.01 3.42 4.74
N CYS A 49 -27.55 3.72 3.55
CA CYS A 49 -26.87 3.46 2.28
C CYS A 49 -25.54 4.21 2.17
N PHE A 50 -25.50 5.51 2.46
CA PHE A 50 -24.25 6.27 2.38
C PHE A 50 -23.23 5.81 3.41
N LEU A 51 -23.66 5.51 4.64
CA LEU A 51 -22.77 4.99 5.67
C LEU A 51 -22.24 3.59 5.31
N LEU A 52 -23.06 2.73 4.70
CA LEU A 52 -22.63 1.42 4.22
C LEU A 52 -21.59 1.56 3.08
N LEU A 53 -21.74 2.56 2.21
CA LEU A 53 -20.70 2.89 1.22
C LEU A 53 -19.41 3.41 1.89
N ASP A 54 -19.49 4.19 2.96
CA ASP A 54 -18.30 4.58 3.72
C ASP A 54 -17.63 3.38 4.41
N VAL A 55 -18.41 2.48 5.01
CA VAL A 55 -17.92 1.23 5.60
C VAL A 55 -17.20 0.40 4.56
N ALA A 56 -17.81 0.18 3.39
CA ALA A 56 -17.20 -0.55 2.29
C ALA A 56 -15.92 0.15 1.81
N VAL A 57 -15.99 1.43 1.44
CA VAL A 57 -14.84 2.20 0.94
C VAL A 57 -13.68 2.16 1.94
N ASN A 58 -13.91 2.29 3.24
CA ASN A 58 -12.85 2.27 4.25
C ASN A 58 -12.33 0.87 4.55
N THR A 59 -13.18 -0.16 4.47
CA THR A 59 -12.76 -1.56 4.62
C THR A 59 -11.74 -1.95 3.55
N TYR A 60 -11.94 -1.48 2.31
CA TYR A 60 -11.07 -1.79 1.17
C TYR A 60 -10.06 -0.68 0.84
N ARG A 61 -10.01 0.42 1.61
CA ARG A 61 -9.13 1.57 1.35
C ARG A 61 -7.65 1.18 1.49
N GLY A 62 -6.85 1.36 0.44
CA GLY A 62 -5.41 1.09 0.49
C GLY A 62 -5.04 -0.39 0.47
N GLN A 63 -6.01 -1.27 0.18
CA GLN A 63 -5.72 -2.60 -0.32
C GLN A 63 -5.54 -2.50 -1.84
N HIS A 64 -4.63 -3.27 -2.41
CA HIS A 64 -4.84 -3.67 -3.80
C HIS A 64 -6.11 -4.52 -3.78
N ILE A 65 -7.18 -4.03 -4.37
CA ILE A 65 -8.45 -4.75 -4.42
C ILE A 65 -8.24 -5.93 -5.38
N GLU A 66 -7.87 -7.07 -4.81
CA GLU A 66 -7.69 -8.36 -5.48
C GLU A 66 -9.00 -8.85 -6.09
N VAL A 67 -8.97 -9.74 -7.08
CA VAL A 67 -10.18 -10.16 -7.84
C VAL A 67 -11.34 -10.63 -6.97
N ILE A 68 -11.04 -11.44 -5.95
CA ILE A 68 -12.06 -12.04 -5.07
C ILE A 68 -12.64 -10.98 -4.15
N VAL A 69 -11.76 -10.17 -3.57
CA VAL A 69 -12.09 -9.01 -2.72
C VAL A 69 -12.84 -7.94 -3.52
N ALA A 70 -12.48 -7.75 -4.80
CA ALA A 70 -13.07 -6.85 -5.76
C ALA A 70 -14.48 -7.26 -6.10
N SER A 71 -14.73 -8.56 -6.23
CA SER A 71 -16.04 -9.10 -6.55
C SER A 71 -17.01 -8.85 -5.39
N SER A 72 -16.61 -9.18 -4.15
CA SER A 72 -17.42 -8.84 -2.95
C SER A 72 -17.63 -7.33 -2.82
N PHE A 73 -16.55 -6.53 -2.92
CA PHE A 73 -16.65 -5.07 -2.83
C PHE A 73 -17.55 -4.49 -3.94
N PHE A 74 -17.42 -4.98 -5.16
CA PHE A 74 -18.23 -4.57 -6.30
C PHE A 74 -19.69 -4.94 -6.09
N ASP A 75 -19.99 -6.16 -5.65
CA ASP A 75 -21.36 -6.62 -5.40
C ASP A 75 -22.01 -5.80 -4.28
N ASP A 76 -21.29 -5.59 -3.18
CA ASP A 76 -21.77 -4.81 -2.03
C ASP A 76 -22.02 -3.35 -2.40
N THR A 77 -21.07 -2.72 -3.10
CA THR A 77 -21.21 -1.30 -3.48
C THR A 77 -22.19 -1.09 -4.62
N SER A 78 -22.23 -1.98 -5.61
CA SER A 78 -23.18 -1.88 -6.74
C SER A 78 -24.61 -2.02 -6.27
N ARG A 79 -24.88 -2.97 -5.37
CA ARG A 79 -26.20 -3.13 -4.73
C ARG A 79 -26.66 -1.82 -4.08
N VAL A 80 -25.80 -1.19 -3.28
CA VAL A 80 -26.15 0.03 -2.54
C VAL A 80 -26.29 1.24 -3.47
N LEU A 81 -25.43 1.35 -4.48
CA LEU A 81 -25.52 2.39 -5.50
C LEU A 81 -26.83 2.28 -6.30
N GLU A 82 -27.24 1.08 -6.69
CA GLU A 82 -28.53 0.85 -7.35
C GLU A 82 -29.72 1.27 -6.49
N LEU A 83 -29.69 0.98 -5.17
CA LEU A 83 -30.74 1.42 -4.25
C LEU A 83 -30.85 2.95 -4.20
N LEU A 84 -29.71 3.65 -4.16
CA LEU A 84 -29.66 5.11 -4.17
C LEU A 84 -30.14 5.71 -5.50
N GLU A 85 -29.81 5.08 -6.63
CA GLU A 85 -30.28 5.51 -7.95
C GLU A 85 -31.79 5.34 -8.15
N ARG A 86 -32.34 4.21 -7.70
CA ARG A 86 -33.78 3.93 -7.80
C ARG A 86 -34.65 4.91 -7.01
N LYS A 87 -34.10 5.55 -5.98
CA LYS A 87 -34.79 6.60 -5.23
C LYS A 87 -35.17 7.79 -6.12
N GLY A 88 -34.52 7.98 -7.28
CA GLY A 88 -34.88 8.99 -8.27
C GLY A 88 -34.85 10.42 -7.73
N ASN A 89 -34.08 10.67 -6.68
CA ASN A 89 -34.04 11.97 -6.01
C ASN A 89 -33.35 13.00 -6.90
N THR A 90 -34.08 14.06 -7.25
CA THR A 90 -33.60 15.16 -8.10
C THR A 90 -32.86 16.23 -7.30
N ASN A 91 -32.73 16.08 -5.98
CA ASN A 91 -31.96 17.02 -5.15
C ASN A 91 -30.48 17.04 -5.60
N GLU A 92 -29.98 18.23 -5.93
CA GLU A 92 -28.62 18.44 -6.41
C GLU A 92 -27.55 17.95 -5.43
N ASP A 93 -27.72 18.19 -4.13
CA ASP A 93 -26.75 17.78 -3.10
C ASP A 93 -26.70 16.26 -2.99
N PHE A 94 -27.85 15.60 -3.11
CA PHE A 94 -27.92 14.15 -3.15
C PHE A 94 -27.21 13.58 -4.38
N LEU A 95 -27.48 14.13 -5.57
CA LEU A 95 -26.86 13.70 -6.82
C LEU A 95 -25.34 13.95 -6.82
N PHE A 96 -24.91 15.08 -6.26
CA PHE A 96 -23.50 15.39 -6.07
C PHE A 96 -22.83 14.36 -5.15
N GLN A 97 -23.43 14.06 -3.99
CA GLN A 97 -22.90 13.08 -3.05
C GLN A 97 -22.89 11.66 -3.65
N LEU A 98 -23.95 11.25 -4.32
CA LEU A 98 -24.00 9.97 -5.05
C LEU A 98 -22.87 9.85 -6.07
N ASN A 99 -22.62 10.90 -6.87
CA ASN A 99 -21.53 10.91 -7.83
C ASN A 99 -20.14 10.91 -7.17
N LEU A 100 -19.97 11.51 -5.99
CA LEU A 100 -18.73 11.39 -5.22
C LEU A 100 -18.45 9.93 -4.83
N TYR A 101 -19.45 9.20 -4.32
CA TYR A 101 -19.26 7.78 -3.96
C TYR A 101 -19.03 6.90 -5.19
N LYS A 102 -19.76 7.12 -6.29
CA LYS A 102 -19.49 6.44 -7.56
C LYS A 102 -18.05 6.62 -8.00
N ALA A 103 -17.52 7.84 -7.95
CA ALA A 103 -16.13 8.11 -8.29
C ALA A 103 -15.15 7.41 -7.34
N LYS A 104 -15.40 7.42 -6.01
CA LYS A 104 -14.58 6.71 -5.02
C LYS A 104 -14.52 5.20 -5.31
N VAL A 105 -15.68 4.56 -5.51
CA VAL A 105 -15.79 3.12 -5.80
C VAL A 105 -15.08 2.78 -7.10
N LEU A 106 -15.32 3.54 -8.17
CA LEU A 106 -14.67 3.30 -9.46
C LEU A 106 -13.15 3.46 -9.40
N PHE A 107 -12.62 4.42 -8.62
CA PHE A 107 -11.17 4.55 -8.47
C PHE A 107 -10.54 3.48 -7.58
N LEU A 108 -11.27 2.99 -6.57
CA LEU A 108 -10.84 1.83 -5.79
C LEU A 108 -10.77 0.57 -6.66
N LEU A 109 -11.72 0.40 -7.59
CA LEU A 109 -11.71 -0.66 -8.60
C LEU A 109 -10.72 -0.39 -9.76
N GLU A 110 -9.99 0.72 -9.71
CA GLU A 110 -9.05 1.17 -10.76
C GLU A 110 -9.70 1.38 -12.15
N GLU A 111 -11.02 1.53 -12.22
CA GLU A 111 -11.83 1.78 -13.42
C GLU A 111 -11.75 3.26 -13.85
N SER A 112 -10.53 3.70 -14.20
CA SER A 112 -10.21 5.10 -14.49
C SER A 112 -11.04 5.71 -15.62
N GLY A 113 -11.46 4.90 -16.60
CA GLY A 113 -12.28 5.33 -17.74
C GLY A 113 -13.71 5.71 -17.33
N ALA A 114 -14.35 4.89 -16.51
CA ALA A 114 -15.68 5.17 -15.96
C ALA A 114 -15.60 6.27 -14.89
N GLY A 115 -14.61 6.20 -14.00
CA GLY A 115 -14.37 7.21 -12.95
C GLY A 115 -14.17 8.61 -13.55
N LYS A 116 -13.48 8.74 -14.69
CA LYS A 116 -13.34 10.01 -15.44
C LYS A 116 -14.68 10.65 -15.79
N ARG A 117 -15.66 9.86 -16.27
CA ARG A 117 -16.97 10.39 -16.70
C ARG A 117 -17.69 10.99 -15.50
N VAL A 118 -17.69 10.28 -14.38
CA VAL A 118 -18.29 10.73 -13.12
C VAL A 118 -17.55 11.94 -12.55
N VAL A 119 -16.22 11.93 -12.52
CA VAL A 119 -15.46 13.08 -12.00
C VAL A 119 -15.62 14.33 -12.85
N LYS A 120 -15.81 14.19 -14.16
CA LYS A 120 -16.13 15.33 -15.02
C LYS A 120 -17.53 15.88 -14.76
N SER A 121 -18.53 15.05 -14.45
CA SER A 121 -19.87 15.55 -14.13
C SER A 121 -19.89 16.34 -12.83
N LEU A 122 -18.98 16.07 -11.89
CA LEU A 122 -18.81 16.86 -10.65
C LEU A 122 -18.38 18.33 -10.89
N ASN A 123 -18.00 18.73 -12.11
CA ASN A 123 -17.63 20.12 -12.44
C ASN A 123 -18.83 20.99 -12.85
N TYR A 124 -19.93 20.38 -13.27
CA TYR A 124 -20.96 21.08 -14.02
C TYR A 124 -22.31 20.87 -13.34
N LYS A 125 -22.99 21.97 -13.04
CA LYS A 125 -24.41 22.01 -12.67
C LYS A 125 -25.23 22.26 -13.94
N MET A 126 -26.32 21.53 -14.16
CA MET A 126 -27.34 21.98 -15.12
C MET A 126 -28.30 22.88 -14.36
N THR A 127 -28.44 24.13 -14.79
CA THR A 127 -29.47 25.03 -14.25
C THR A 127 -30.85 24.60 -14.75
N THR A 128 -31.91 25.09 -14.09
CA THR A 128 -33.30 24.88 -14.50
C THR A 128 -33.60 25.32 -15.93
N ASP A 129 -32.75 26.17 -16.50
CA ASP A 129 -32.86 26.71 -17.85
C ASP A 129 -32.02 25.92 -18.89
N GLY A 130 -31.37 24.83 -18.47
CA GLY A 130 -30.56 23.97 -19.34
C GLY A 130 -29.14 24.47 -19.62
N GLU A 131 -28.71 25.55 -18.95
CA GLU A 131 -27.34 26.07 -19.03
C GLU A 131 -26.41 25.36 -18.04
N PHE A 132 -25.13 25.21 -18.40
CA PHE A 132 -24.13 24.59 -17.54
C PHE A 132 -23.39 25.63 -16.70
N GLU A 133 -23.61 25.64 -15.39
CA GLU A 133 -22.89 26.49 -14.43
C GLU A 133 -21.77 25.71 -13.74
N SER A 134 -20.62 26.36 -13.49
CA SER A 134 -19.48 25.74 -12.79
C SER A 134 -19.81 25.56 -11.31
N CYS A 135 -19.74 24.33 -10.80
CA CYS A 135 -19.95 24.07 -9.37
C CYS A 135 -18.80 24.66 -8.52
N PRO A 136 -19.06 25.23 -7.33
CA PRO A 136 -18.00 25.62 -6.39
C PRO A 136 -17.08 24.42 -6.11
N GLN A 137 -15.78 24.69 -6.09
CA GLN A 137 -14.75 23.66 -6.00
C GLN A 137 -14.79 22.96 -4.62
N ASN A 138 -15.40 21.78 -4.56
CA ASN A 138 -15.38 20.92 -3.38
C ASN A 138 -14.00 20.23 -3.24
N MET A 139 -13.43 20.28 -2.05
CA MET A 139 -12.12 19.68 -1.73
C MET A 139 -12.04 18.19 -2.10
N THR A 140 -13.04 17.39 -1.71
CA THR A 140 -13.11 15.95 -2.04
C THR A 140 -13.15 15.72 -3.54
N ALA A 141 -13.92 16.52 -4.28
CA ALA A 141 -13.97 16.43 -5.74
C ALA A 141 -12.61 16.78 -6.39
N LEU A 142 -11.85 17.73 -5.83
CA LEU A 142 -10.50 18.05 -6.29
C LEU A 142 -9.51 16.91 -5.99
N TYR A 143 -9.57 16.28 -4.82
CA TYR A 143 -8.76 15.10 -4.52
C TYR A 143 -9.10 13.92 -5.44
N LEU A 144 -10.37 13.68 -5.74
CA LEU A 144 -10.77 12.65 -6.70
C LEU A 144 -10.24 12.92 -8.11
N LYS A 145 -10.19 14.19 -8.53
CA LYS A 145 -9.53 14.59 -9.78
C LYS A 145 -8.02 14.38 -9.72
N ALA A 146 -7.39 14.71 -8.60
CA ALA A 146 -5.96 14.49 -8.40
C ALA A 146 -5.63 12.99 -8.48
N ASN A 147 -6.43 12.12 -7.86
CA ASN A 147 -6.30 10.68 -7.92
C ASN A 147 -6.44 10.16 -9.36
N TYR A 148 -7.41 10.64 -10.12
CA TYR A 148 -7.54 10.29 -11.54
C TYR A 148 -6.30 10.65 -12.36
N GLU A 149 -5.75 11.85 -12.18
CA GLU A 149 -4.53 12.26 -12.88
C GLU A 149 -3.30 11.48 -12.40
N HIS A 150 -3.26 11.13 -11.11
CA HIS A 150 -2.22 10.28 -10.52
C HIS A 150 -2.23 8.87 -11.14
N LEU A 151 -3.39 8.22 -11.27
CA LEU A 151 -3.53 6.91 -11.92
C LEU A 151 -3.07 6.91 -13.40
N ARG A 152 -3.02 8.08 -14.05
CA ARG A 152 -2.52 8.26 -15.41
C ARG A 152 -1.06 8.69 -15.47
N ALA A 153 -0.34 8.63 -14.36
CA ALA A 153 1.02 9.13 -14.20
C ALA A 153 1.18 10.62 -14.58
N ASN A 154 0.11 11.42 -14.51
CA ASN A 154 0.15 12.87 -14.76
C ASN A 154 0.41 13.64 -13.46
N THR A 155 1.58 13.40 -12.86
CA THR A 155 1.91 13.91 -11.52
C THR A 155 1.90 15.43 -11.42
N LYS A 156 2.27 16.15 -12.48
CA LYS A 156 2.18 17.63 -12.53
C LYS A 156 0.76 18.14 -12.31
N ARG A 157 -0.23 17.51 -12.97
CA ARG A 157 -1.63 17.92 -12.84
C ARG A 157 -2.19 17.49 -11.48
N ALA A 158 -1.85 16.30 -11.00
CA ALA A 158 -2.23 15.81 -9.69
C ALA A 158 -1.72 16.73 -8.55
N LEU A 159 -0.46 17.19 -8.63
CA LEU A 159 0.11 18.17 -7.69
C LEU A 159 -0.67 19.50 -7.69
N LYS A 160 -0.97 20.03 -8.88
CA LYS A 160 -1.76 21.28 -8.98
C LYS A 160 -3.14 21.13 -8.33
N LEU A 161 -3.86 20.06 -8.66
CA LEU A 161 -5.20 19.80 -8.10
C LEU A 161 -5.17 19.59 -6.59
N THR A 162 -4.10 18.98 -6.06
CA THR A 162 -3.87 18.81 -4.61
C THR A 162 -3.64 20.15 -3.91
N LEU A 163 -2.90 21.07 -4.53
CA LEU A 163 -2.71 22.44 -4.03
C LEU A 163 -4.01 23.26 -4.09
N ASP A 164 -4.77 23.12 -5.17
CA ASP A 164 -6.09 23.75 -5.32
C ASP A 164 -7.06 23.22 -4.23
N ALA A 165 -6.99 21.93 -3.88
CA ALA A 165 -7.81 21.31 -2.83
C ALA A 165 -7.52 21.89 -1.44
N ARG A 166 -6.26 22.17 -1.12
CA ARG A 166 -5.90 22.86 0.13
C ARG A 166 -6.40 24.30 0.17
N SER A 167 -6.35 24.99 -0.96
CA SER A 167 -6.82 26.38 -1.05
C SER A 167 -8.33 26.50 -0.84
N THR A 168 -9.08 25.44 -1.14
CA THR A 168 -10.54 25.35 -0.95
C THR A 168 -10.95 24.86 0.44
N SER A 169 -10.08 24.17 1.18
CA SER A 169 -10.33 23.79 2.58
C SER A 169 -10.39 25.03 3.50
N SER A 170 -9.58 26.05 3.21
CA SER A 170 -9.57 27.33 3.95
C SER A 170 -10.85 28.16 3.80
N SER A 171 -11.77 27.76 2.91
CA SER A 171 -13.04 28.44 2.63
C SER A 171 -14.28 27.63 2.99
N TYR A 172 -14.13 26.44 3.59
CA TYR A 172 -15.25 25.56 3.88
C TYR A 172 -15.95 25.99 5.17
N SER A 173 -17.04 26.74 5.04
CA SER A 173 -18.10 26.80 6.06
C SER A 173 -19.08 25.67 5.76
N SER A 174 -19.38 24.83 6.75
CA SER A 174 -20.31 23.69 6.60
C SER A 174 -21.65 24.12 5.97
N PRO A 175 -22.21 23.36 4.99
CA PRO A 175 -23.49 23.70 4.34
C PRO A 175 -24.71 23.62 5.27
N ASN A 176 -24.55 23.07 6.49
CA ASN A 176 -25.60 23.04 7.53
C ASN A 176 -25.40 24.11 8.62
N SER A 177 -24.43 25.01 8.50
CA SER A 177 -24.25 26.12 9.43
C SER A 177 -24.84 27.40 8.82
N PRO A 178 -25.66 28.17 9.57
CA PRO A 178 -26.20 29.43 9.07
C PRO A 178 -25.07 30.31 8.55
N SER A 179 -25.27 30.89 7.37
CA SER A 179 -24.37 31.85 6.77
C SER A 179 -24.00 32.92 7.80
N THR A 180 -22.69 33.14 7.95
CA THR A 180 -22.01 33.96 8.95
C THR A 180 -22.11 33.47 10.41
N PRO A 181 -21.07 32.79 10.96
CA PRO A 181 -20.89 32.79 12.40
C PRO A 181 -20.66 34.24 12.85
N PRO A 182 -21.30 34.72 13.93
CA PRO A 182 -21.03 36.04 14.46
C PRO A 182 -19.52 36.17 14.77
N PRO A 183 -18.92 37.38 14.63
CA PRO A 183 -17.48 37.60 14.61
C PRO A 183 -16.70 37.23 15.89
N ASN A 184 -17.32 36.55 16.85
CA ASN A 184 -16.75 36.14 18.14
C ASN A 184 -17.02 34.67 18.52
N THR A 185 -17.38 33.81 17.57
CA THR A 185 -17.60 32.38 17.86
C THR A 185 -16.33 31.60 17.55
N SER A 186 -15.64 31.09 18.58
CA SER A 186 -14.54 30.14 18.40
C SER A 186 -15.04 28.91 17.64
N PRO A 187 -14.27 28.37 16.68
CA PRO A 187 -14.66 27.18 15.94
C PRO A 187 -14.99 26.04 16.90
N SER A 188 -15.98 25.23 16.53
CA SER A 188 -16.36 24.09 17.35
C SER A 188 -15.20 23.08 17.39
N PRO A 189 -15.02 22.31 18.49
CA PRO A 189 -13.96 21.30 18.59
C PRO A 189 -13.95 20.29 17.44
N THR A 190 -15.12 20.05 16.82
CA THR A 190 -15.32 19.19 15.65
C THR A 190 -14.83 19.80 14.33
N GLU A 191 -14.91 21.12 14.18
CA GLU A 191 -14.40 21.83 12.99
C GLU A 191 -12.88 21.95 13.05
N GLU A 192 -12.31 22.27 14.21
CA GLU A 192 -10.84 22.29 14.39
C GLU A 192 -10.21 20.92 14.11
N ALA A 193 -10.81 19.85 14.64
CA ALA A 193 -10.40 18.48 14.37
C ALA A 193 -10.40 18.13 12.87
N PHE A 194 -11.43 18.56 12.14
CA PHE A 194 -11.54 18.34 10.70
C PHE A 194 -10.44 19.07 9.94
N ASP A 195 -10.11 20.31 10.33
CA ASP A 195 -9.06 21.10 9.70
C ASP A 195 -7.68 20.45 9.86
N PHE A 196 -7.34 19.95 11.05
CA PHE A 196 -6.08 19.22 11.28
C PHE A 196 -6.01 17.93 10.47
N ALA A 197 -7.09 17.14 10.44
CA ALA A 197 -7.15 15.90 9.66
C ALA A 197 -7.04 16.18 8.15
N SER A 198 -7.68 17.25 7.67
CA SER A 198 -7.60 17.71 6.29
C SER A 198 -6.18 18.17 5.92
N GLU A 199 -5.51 18.92 6.80
CA GLU A 199 -4.15 19.37 6.59
C GLU A 199 -3.15 18.20 6.57
N ALA A 200 -3.31 17.23 7.48
CA ALA A 200 -2.51 16.00 7.47
C ALA A 200 -2.72 15.22 6.16
N LEU A 201 -3.97 15.03 5.72
CA LEU A 201 -4.27 14.37 4.44
C LEU A 201 -3.64 15.09 3.23
N PHE A 202 -3.62 16.43 3.24
CA PHE A 202 -2.90 17.18 2.21
C PHE A 202 -1.42 16.81 2.17
N TYR A 203 -0.76 16.81 3.33
CA TYR A 203 0.67 16.48 3.42
C TYR A 203 0.95 15.01 3.07
N ASN A 204 0.08 14.10 3.47
CA ASN A 204 0.14 12.70 3.04
C ASN A 204 0.08 12.56 1.51
N ASN A 205 -0.88 13.22 0.87
CA ASN A 205 -1.04 13.17 -0.59
C ASN A 205 0.16 13.80 -1.32
N MET A 206 0.72 14.89 -0.79
CA MET A 206 1.97 15.46 -1.29
C MET A 206 3.13 14.46 -1.18
N GLY A 207 3.23 13.74 -0.06
CA GLY A 207 4.19 12.67 0.15
C GLY A 207 4.14 11.62 -0.97
N ILE A 208 2.95 11.06 -1.20
CA ILE A 208 2.72 10.06 -2.26
C ILE A 208 3.11 10.61 -3.63
N LEU A 209 2.69 11.82 -3.98
CA LEU A 209 3.01 12.41 -5.28
C LEU A 209 4.52 12.65 -5.47
N HIS A 210 5.24 12.99 -4.41
CA HIS A 210 6.70 13.14 -4.44
C HIS A 210 7.44 11.81 -4.54
N LEU A 211 6.92 10.75 -3.93
CA LEU A 211 7.46 9.40 -4.09
C LEU A 211 7.35 8.93 -5.54
N ASN A 212 6.21 9.19 -6.19
CA ASN A 212 5.97 8.81 -7.59
C ASN A 212 6.79 9.56 -8.64
N ILE A 213 7.52 10.61 -8.25
CA ILE A 213 8.48 11.31 -9.13
C ILE A 213 9.92 11.02 -8.70
N ASP A 214 10.14 9.89 -8.02
CA ASP A 214 11.43 9.41 -7.52
C ASP A 214 12.14 10.42 -6.62
N LYS A 215 11.38 11.13 -5.77
CA LYS A 215 11.91 12.06 -4.76
C LYS A 215 11.57 11.60 -3.34
N PRO A 216 12.12 10.46 -2.89
CA PRO A 216 11.72 9.86 -1.63
C PRO A 216 12.07 10.73 -0.40
N SER A 217 13.17 11.49 -0.42
CA SER A 217 13.49 12.42 0.69
C SER A 217 12.48 13.55 0.84
N ALA A 218 11.97 14.08 -0.28
CA ALA A 218 10.91 15.09 -0.25
C ALA A 218 9.57 14.48 0.18
N ALA A 219 9.30 13.24 -0.24
CA ALA A 219 8.13 12.50 0.20
C ALA A 219 8.14 12.27 1.72
N LEU A 220 9.26 11.79 2.28
CA LEU A 220 9.44 11.62 3.72
C LEU A 220 9.21 12.94 4.45
N HIS A 221 9.79 14.05 4.00
CA HIS A 221 9.56 15.35 4.64
C HIS A 221 8.06 15.71 4.75
N TYR A 222 7.28 15.52 3.69
CA TYR A 222 5.84 15.78 3.73
C TYR A 222 5.10 14.79 4.63
N LEU A 223 5.47 13.51 4.60
CA LEU A 223 4.85 12.49 5.43
C LEU A 223 5.16 12.69 6.92
N SER A 224 6.40 13.04 7.28
CA SER A 224 6.78 13.42 8.65
C SER A 224 5.99 14.63 9.12
N LYS A 225 5.77 15.62 8.25
CA LYS A 225 4.93 16.78 8.56
C LYS A 225 3.46 16.40 8.76
N SER A 226 2.96 15.44 7.99
CA SER A 226 1.62 14.88 8.18
C SER A 226 1.48 14.25 9.57
N LEU A 227 2.47 13.44 9.99
CA LEU A 227 2.50 12.84 11.32
C LEU A 227 2.62 13.88 12.43
N SER A 228 3.48 14.90 12.28
CA SER A 228 3.68 15.92 13.32
C SER A 228 2.40 16.71 13.59
N ILE A 229 1.65 17.07 12.55
CA ILE A 229 0.35 17.75 12.71
C ILE A 229 -0.61 16.89 13.53
N LEU A 230 -0.65 15.58 13.25
CA LEU A 230 -1.52 14.66 13.95
C LEU A 230 -1.05 14.39 15.39
N ASP A 231 0.25 14.36 15.63
CA ASP A 231 0.83 14.15 16.97
C ASP A 231 0.59 15.37 17.88
N GLU A 232 0.91 16.57 17.39
CA GLU A 232 0.73 17.85 18.10
C GLU A 232 -0.75 18.12 18.45
N ASN A 233 -1.67 17.61 17.63
CA ASN A 233 -3.11 17.82 17.81
C ASN A 233 -3.84 16.55 18.24
N SER A 234 -3.15 15.49 18.63
CA SER A 234 -3.73 14.19 19.04
C SER A 234 -4.78 14.30 20.15
N ALA A 235 -4.62 15.24 21.09
CA ALA A 235 -5.59 15.50 22.15
C ALA A 235 -6.88 16.21 21.66
N LYS A 236 -6.81 16.88 20.50
CA LYS A 236 -7.93 17.60 19.87
C LYS A 236 -8.56 16.80 18.73
N LEU A 237 -7.78 15.92 18.13
CA LEU A 237 -8.30 14.94 17.20
C LEU A 237 -9.23 14.01 17.97
N PRO A 238 -10.36 13.64 17.39
CA PRO A 238 -11.18 12.64 18.00
C PRO A 238 -10.35 11.36 18.04
N ALA A 239 -10.09 10.86 19.26
CA ALA A 239 -9.60 9.50 19.46
C ALA A 239 -10.37 8.61 18.51
N ALA A 240 -9.68 7.74 17.74
CA ALA A 240 -10.27 6.88 16.71
C ALA A 240 -11.61 6.33 17.22
N GLY A 241 -12.70 7.02 16.90
CA GLY A 241 -13.92 6.88 17.70
C GLY A 241 -14.79 8.08 18.06
N ASN A 242 -14.34 9.33 18.02
CA ASN A 242 -15.21 10.47 18.35
C ASN A 242 -15.65 11.26 17.11
N GLY A 243 -16.45 10.66 16.25
CA GLY A 243 -17.08 11.38 15.13
C GLY A 243 -17.22 10.61 13.83
N GLY A 244 -16.77 9.35 13.77
CA GLY A 244 -16.91 8.52 12.58
C GLY A 244 -15.96 8.89 11.42
N ILE A 245 -14.98 9.76 11.64
CA ILE A 245 -13.89 10.02 10.70
C ILE A 245 -12.72 9.11 11.10
N PRO A 246 -12.36 8.11 10.28
CA PRO A 246 -11.16 7.31 10.52
C PRO A 246 -9.94 8.23 10.54
N THR A 247 -9.12 8.15 11.60
CA THR A 247 -7.86 8.89 11.66
C THR A 247 -6.95 8.37 10.54
N PRO A 248 -6.37 9.23 9.67
CA PRO A 248 -5.54 8.78 8.54
C PRO A 248 -4.16 8.25 8.97
N VAL A 249 -3.95 8.07 10.27
CA VAL A 249 -2.67 7.74 10.90
C VAL A 249 -2.11 6.40 10.39
N PRO A 250 -2.89 5.30 10.32
CA PRO A 250 -2.37 4.03 9.80
C PRO A 250 -1.97 4.13 8.33
N GLU A 251 -2.73 4.85 7.51
CA GLU A 251 -2.37 5.13 6.11
C GLU A 251 -1.09 5.95 5.99
N ILE A 252 -0.91 6.97 6.83
CA ILE A 252 0.30 7.80 6.81
C ILE A 252 1.50 6.96 7.25
N PHE A 253 1.39 6.15 8.30
CA PHE A 253 2.45 5.22 8.70
C PHE A 253 2.79 4.22 7.60
N PHE A 254 1.79 3.67 6.92
CA PHE A 254 2.02 2.80 5.79
C PHE A 254 2.80 3.50 4.67
N ASN A 255 2.39 4.71 4.29
CA ASN A 255 3.08 5.51 3.27
C ASN A 255 4.50 5.92 3.69
N CYS A 256 4.71 6.28 4.96
CA CYS A 256 6.04 6.49 5.54
C CYS A 256 6.89 5.24 5.38
N GLY A 257 6.34 4.08 5.74
CA GLY A 257 7.00 2.79 5.65
C GLY A 257 7.46 2.46 4.23
N LEU A 258 6.56 2.62 3.25
CA LEU A 258 6.89 2.40 1.83
C LEU A 258 7.95 3.40 1.32
N THR A 259 7.87 4.66 1.73
CA THR A 259 8.82 5.70 1.30
C THR A 259 10.20 5.49 1.93
N ALA A 260 10.26 5.12 3.21
CA ALA A 260 11.49 4.76 3.92
C ALA A 260 12.12 3.51 3.28
N PHE A 261 11.29 2.52 2.93
CA PHE A 261 11.73 1.32 2.21
C PHE A 261 12.35 1.68 0.86
N ALA A 262 11.69 2.52 0.06
CA ALA A 262 12.22 3.00 -1.23
C ALA A 262 13.50 3.84 -1.08
N SER A 263 13.74 4.43 0.10
CA SER A 263 14.96 5.17 0.41
C SER A 263 16.12 4.29 0.88
N GLY A 264 15.89 2.99 1.09
CA GLY A 264 16.86 2.08 1.69
C GLY A 264 16.93 2.13 3.23
N ASN A 265 16.02 2.84 3.91
CA ASN A 265 16.00 2.90 5.37
C ASN A 265 15.11 1.80 5.94
N PHE A 266 15.61 0.57 5.97
CA PHE A 266 14.77 -0.59 6.27
C PHE A 266 14.32 -0.65 7.74
N ALA A 267 15.11 -0.15 8.69
CA ALA A 267 14.70 -0.06 10.10
C ALA A 267 13.53 0.92 10.32
N GLU A 268 13.58 2.10 9.68
CA GLU A 268 12.50 3.09 9.73
C GLU A 268 11.26 2.58 8.98
N ALA A 269 11.47 1.87 7.86
CA ALA A 269 10.40 1.20 7.14
C ALA A 269 9.68 0.17 8.02
N TYR A 270 10.45 -0.72 8.67
CA TYR A 270 9.93 -1.70 9.62
C TYR A 270 9.11 -1.02 10.73
N GLN A 271 9.64 0.04 11.34
CA GLN A 271 8.98 0.75 12.42
C GLN A 271 7.63 1.33 11.99
N CYS A 272 7.60 2.02 10.85
CA CYS A 272 6.39 2.64 10.33
C CYS A 272 5.35 1.61 9.91
N LEU A 273 5.75 0.55 9.19
CA LEU A 273 4.84 -0.51 8.76
C LEU A 273 4.27 -1.29 9.96
N SER A 274 5.10 -1.57 10.97
CA SER A 274 4.65 -2.22 12.20
C SER A 274 3.68 -1.34 12.99
N SER A 275 3.91 -0.02 13.00
CA SER A 275 2.98 0.94 13.59
C SER A 275 1.63 0.95 12.86
N ALA A 276 1.62 0.87 11.52
CA ALA A 276 0.39 0.72 10.75
C ALA A 276 -0.33 -0.61 11.07
N ALA A 277 0.42 -1.70 11.28
CA ALA A 277 -0.12 -3.02 11.62
C ALA A 277 -0.78 -3.10 13.01
N THR A 278 -0.63 -2.08 13.87
CA THR A 278 -1.36 -2.01 15.15
C THR A 278 -2.86 -1.78 14.96
N THR A 279 -3.29 -1.31 13.80
CA THR A 279 -4.70 -1.06 13.49
C THR A 279 -5.34 -2.29 12.82
N PRO A 280 -6.49 -2.79 13.29
CA PRO A 280 -7.13 -4.01 12.75
C PRO A 280 -7.33 -4.03 11.23
N THR A 281 -7.69 -2.90 10.62
CA THR A 281 -7.91 -2.76 9.16
C THR A 281 -6.64 -2.92 8.32
N PHE A 282 -5.48 -2.63 8.91
CA PHE A 282 -4.17 -2.81 8.29
C PHE A 282 -3.58 -4.17 8.65
N ALA A 283 -3.79 -4.63 9.89
CA ALA A 283 -3.36 -5.94 10.37
C ALA A 283 -3.97 -7.10 9.57
N SER A 284 -5.13 -6.92 8.93
CA SER A 284 -5.75 -7.93 8.07
C SER A 284 -5.14 -8.02 6.66
N ARG A 285 -4.17 -7.16 6.30
CA ARG A 285 -3.63 -7.08 4.93
C ARG A 285 -2.41 -7.98 4.75
N PRO A 286 -2.46 -9.00 3.88
CA PRO A 286 -1.31 -9.86 3.60
C PRO A 286 -0.08 -9.06 3.12
N GLY A 287 -0.30 -8.09 2.22
CA GLY A 287 0.76 -7.26 1.66
C GLY A 287 1.50 -6.38 2.67
N LEU A 288 0.83 -5.93 3.74
CA LEU A 288 1.49 -5.19 4.82
C LEU A 288 2.51 -6.08 5.51
N TRP A 289 2.08 -7.28 5.90
CA TRP A 289 2.92 -8.25 6.60
C TRP A 289 4.06 -8.77 5.72
N ALA A 290 3.81 -9.01 4.43
CA ALA A 290 4.86 -9.34 3.47
C ALA A 290 5.92 -8.23 3.40
N LYS A 291 5.50 -6.95 3.45
CA LYS A 291 6.41 -5.81 3.43
C LYS A 291 7.19 -5.62 4.73
N ILE A 292 6.57 -5.89 5.88
CA ILE A 292 7.26 -5.95 7.18
C ILE A 292 8.34 -7.04 7.14
N GLY A 293 8.01 -8.24 6.64
CA GLY A 293 8.95 -9.34 6.47
C GLY A 293 10.11 -8.98 5.54
N GLU A 294 9.81 -8.32 4.41
CA GLU A 294 10.83 -7.85 3.47
C GLU A 294 11.78 -6.84 4.13
N ALA A 295 11.25 -5.88 4.90
CA ALA A 295 12.07 -4.92 5.64
C ALA A 295 13.02 -5.62 6.62
N CYS A 296 12.54 -6.63 7.36
CA CYS A 296 13.39 -7.43 8.24
C CYS A 296 14.49 -8.17 7.46
N LEU A 297 14.18 -8.76 6.29
CA LEU A 297 15.19 -9.43 5.48
C LEU A 297 16.27 -8.47 4.95
N ARG A 298 15.89 -7.24 4.57
CA ARG A 298 16.88 -6.23 4.16
C ARG A 298 17.81 -5.81 5.31
N ILE A 299 17.25 -5.67 6.52
CA ILE A 299 18.06 -5.44 7.74
C ILE A 299 19.03 -6.61 7.97
N TRP A 300 18.58 -7.85 7.74
CA TRP A 300 19.44 -9.04 7.84
C TRP A 300 20.59 -9.02 6.83
N GLU A 301 20.31 -8.68 5.58
CA GLU A 301 21.31 -8.56 4.50
C GLU A 301 22.38 -7.52 4.88
N GLU A 302 21.98 -6.34 5.36
CA GLU A 302 22.90 -5.30 5.83
C GLU A 302 23.80 -5.79 6.97
N LEU A 303 23.25 -6.54 7.92
CA LEU A 303 24.03 -7.13 9.02
C LEU A 303 25.02 -8.20 8.55
N LYS A 304 24.67 -8.98 7.52
CA LYS A 304 25.59 -9.97 6.94
C LYS A 304 26.75 -9.29 6.24
N GLU A 305 26.48 -8.26 5.45
CA GLU A 305 27.52 -7.49 4.76
C GLU A 305 28.50 -6.85 5.74
N GLN A 306 27.99 -6.28 6.85
CA GLN A 306 28.83 -5.72 7.92
C GLN A 306 29.74 -6.77 8.59
N LYS A 307 29.27 -8.01 8.77
CA LYS A 307 30.07 -9.11 9.34
C LYS A 307 31.16 -9.61 8.39
N VAL A 308 30.93 -9.54 7.08
CA VAL A 308 31.90 -9.99 6.07
C VAL A 308 32.98 -8.93 5.80
N GLY A 309 32.67 -7.64 5.98
CA GLY A 309 33.64 -6.54 5.86
C GLY A 309 34.44 -6.20 7.12
N GLY A 310 34.18 -6.88 8.24
CA GLY A 310 34.62 -6.49 9.58
C GLY A 310 35.99 -6.98 10.05
N ASP A 311 37.01 -7.03 9.18
CA ASP A 311 38.42 -7.08 9.64
C ASP A 311 39.15 -5.73 9.46
N ASP A 312 38.50 -4.71 8.88
CA ASP A 312 39.05 -3.35 8.86
C ASP A 312 37.95 -2.28 9.01
N GLY A 313 37.95 -1.62 10.18
CA GLY A 313 37.41 -0.27 10.34
C GLY A 313 35.89 -0.13 10.47
N VAL A 314 35.46 0.23 11.68
CA VAL A 314 34.11 0.71 12.00
C VAL A 314 33.70 1.84 11.04
N VAL A 315 32.83 1.54 10.08
CA VAL A 315 32.00 2.55 9.42
C VAL A 315 30.71 2.63 10.23
N VAL A 316 30.65 3.60 11.15
CA VAL A 316 29.37 4.07 11.69
C VAL A 316 28.59 4.60 10.50
N SER A 317 27.50 3.94 10.12
CA SER A 317 26.55 4.52 9.20
C SER A 317 25.98 5.76 9.87
N ASP A 318 26.32 6.93 9.33
CA ASP A 318 25.70 8.20 9.71
C ASP A 318 24.19 8.05 9.49
N GLY A 319 23.48 7.76 10.59
CA GLY A 319 22.04 7.87 10.70
C GLY A 319 21.66 9.34 10.48
N LYS A 320 21.58 9.75 9.21
CA LYS A 320 20.77 10.89 8.83
C LYS A 320 19.33 10.47 9.10
N ASN A 321 18.89 10.69 10.34
CA ASN A 321 17.49 10.68 10.72
C ASN A 321 16.74 11.56 9.70
N LEU A 322 15.97 10.93 8.82
CA LEU A 322 15.25 11.60 7.73
C LEU A 322 13.98 12.32 8.21
N GLY A 323 13.87 12.56 9.52
CA GLY A 323 12.92 13.52 10.09
C GLY A 323 11.77 12.90 10.86
N ILE A 324 11.61 11.58 10.90
CA ILE A 324 10.64 10.93 11.80
C ILE A 324 11.34 10.66 13.14
N SER A 325 11.44 11.68 13.99
CA SER A 325 12.06 11.52 15.31
C SER A 325 11.25 10.53 16.14
N GLY A 326 11.93 9.63 16.88
CA GLY A 326 11.29 8.61 17.73
C GLY A 326 10.25 9.12 18.74
N ASN A 327 10.21 10.44 19.01
CA ASN A 327 9.20 11.07 19.86
C ASN A 327 7.82 11.19 19.20
N GLN A 328 7.71 11.23 17.87
CA GLN A 328 6.43 11.37 17.14
C GLN A 328 5.54 10.12 17.21
N PHE A 329 6.09 9.03 17.74
CA PHE A 329 5.36 7.77 17.90
C PHE A 329 4.71 7.65 19.29
N GLY A 330 5.11 8.45 20.27
CA GLY A 330 4.75 8.25 21.69
C GLY A 330 3.27 8.40 22.03
N LEU A 331 2.51 9.26 21.35
CA LEU A 331 1.10 9.51 21.69
C LEU A 331 0.10 8.55 21.04
N TYR A 332 0.39 8.02 19.85
CA TYR A 332 -0.55 7.12 19.15
C TYR A 332 -0.66 5.73 19.78
N PHE A 333 0.30 5.36 20.62
CA PHE A 333 0.30 4.07 21.30
C PHE A 333 -0.61 4.00 22.55
N TYR A 334 -1.11 5.14 23.06
CA TYR A 334 -1.92 5.18 24.28
C TYR A 334 -3.44 5.15 24.07
N LEU A 335 -3.92 5.24 22.82
CA LEU A 335 -5.36 5.33 22.52
C LEU A 335 -6.03 3.98 22.15
N GLY A 336 -5.28 2.89 22.07
CA GLY A 336 -5.78 1.53 21.78
C GLY A 336 -6.00 0.64 23.01
N GLY A 337 -6.16 1.23 24.20
CA GLY A 337 -6.32 0.49 25.46
C GLY A 337 -7.76 0.09 25.73
N GLY A 338 -8.13 -1.17 25.48
CA GLY A 338 -9.33 -1.76 26.10
C GLY A 338 -9.97 -2.94 25.35
N GLY A 339 -9.51 -4.16 25.63
CA GLY A 339 -10.20 -5.45 25.35
C GLY A 339 -9.77 -6.15 24.04
N GLY A 340 -9.41 -7.43 23.98
CA GLY A 340 -9.38 -8.52 24.96
C GLY A 340 -9.67 -9.87 24.26
N GLY A 341 -8.69 -10.78 24.24
CA GLY A 341 -8.83 -12.23 23.94
C GLY A 341 -8.55 -12.64 22.48
N GLU A 342 -7.80 -13.69 22.13
CA GLU A 342 -7.15 -14.76 22.89
C GLU A 342 -5.81 -15.07 22.19
N TRP A 343 -4.74 -14.88 22.94
CA TRP A 343 -3.36 -15.24 22.61
C TRP A 343 -3.07 -16.53 23.37
N ASP A 344 -2.51 -17.57 22.75
CA ASP A 344 -1.50 -18.50 23.32
C ASP A 344 -1.43 -19.90 22.63
N ARG A 345 -0.23 -20.48 22.78
CA ARG A 345 0.21 -21.90 22.83
C ARG A 345 0.75 -22.51 21.56
N ASN A 346 2.02 -22.22 21.25
CA ASN A 346 3.11 -23.22 21.13
C ASN A 346 4.18 -22.86 20.05
N ALA A 347 5.10 -21.91 20.28
CA ALA A 347 6.48 -21.93 19.73
C ALA A 347 7.31 -20.70 20.16
N PRO A 348 8.65 -20.76 20.23
CA PRO A 348 9.44 -19.94 21.15
C PRO A 348 10.00 -18.67 20.51
N PHE A 349 9.58 -17.49 20.98
CA PHE A 349 10.35 -16.24 20.85
C PHE A 349 10.26 -15.37 22.11
N ALA A 350 11.40 -14.88 22.58
CA ALA A 350 11.52 -14.02 23.76
C ALA A 350 10.97 -12.59 23.56
N ALA A 351 10.55 -12.25 22.34
CA ALA A 351 10.11 -10.94 21.88
C ALA A 351 8.64 -10.59 22.19
N GLU A 352 7.85 -11.53 22.73
CA GLU A 352 6.39 -11.42 22.81
C GLU A 352 5.86 -10.29 23.72
N HIS A 353 6.73 -9.63 24.49
CA HIS A 353 6.36 -8.50 25.34
C HIS A 353 6.56 -7.13 24.66
N LEU A 354 7.22 -7.06 23.51
CA LEU A 354 7.49 -5.78 22.85
C LEU A 354 6.37 -5.39 21.90
N GLN A 355 5.89 -4.17 22.06
CA GLN A 355 4.91 -3.59 21.15
C GLN A 355 5.55 -3.42 19.75
N PRO A 356 4.94 -3.96 18.69
CA PRO A 356 5.44 -3.83 17.32
C PRO A 356 5.67 -2.36 16.94
N GLY A 357 6.84 -2.04 16.39
CA GLY A 357 7.22 -0.69 16.00
C GLY A 357 7.65 0.23 17.15
N SER A 358 7.69 -0.26 18.39
CA SER A 358 8.33 0.46 19.50
C SER A 358 9.85 0.54 19.31
N VAL A 359 10.51 1.49 19.96
CA VAL A 359 11.98 1.61 19.90
C VAL A 359 12.65 0.32 20.36
N ALA A 360 12.15 -0.32 21.42
CA ALA A 360 12.68 -1.59 21.91
C ALA A 360 12.53 -2.71 20.87
N ASP A 361 11.37 -2.81 20.22
CA ASP A 361 11.13 -3.79 19.16
C ASP A 361 12.05 -3.56 17.94
N VAL A 362 12.24 -2.31 17.53
CA VAL A 362 13.16 -1.96 16.45
C VAL A 362 14.60 -2.37 16.78
N GLU A 363 15.05 -2.14 18.01
CA GLU A 363 16.40 -2.56 18.45
C GLU A 363 16.52 -4.09 18.51
N GLU A 364 15.48 -4.82 18.91
CA GLU A 364 15.46 -6.29 18.84
C GLU A 364 15.55 -6.78 17.38
N VAL A 365 14.79 -6.18 16.46
CA VAL A 365 14.83 -6.55 15.03
C VAL A 365 16.18 -6.24 14.41
N LYS A 366 16.84 -5.15 14.78
CA LYS A 366 18.23 -4.89 14.37
C LYS A 366 19.22 -5.91 14.90
N ALA A 367 18.95 -6.51 16.07
CA ALA A 367 19.82 -7.55 16.63
C ALA A 367 19.53 -8.93 16.02
N SER A 368 18.26 -9.26 15.79
CA SER A 368 17.80 -10.56 15.28
C SER A 368 16.57 -10.41 14.36
N PRO A 369 16.79 -10.07 13.07
CA PRO A 369 15.68 -9.75 12.16
C PRO A 369 14.92 -10.98 11.64
N ILE A 370 15.59 -12.13 11.46
CA ILE A 370 15.00 -13.34 10.87
C ILE A 370 13.76 -13.85 11.63
N PRO A 371 13.77 -13.96 12.97
CA PRO A 371 12.58 -14.24 13.76
C PRO A 371 11.35 -13.42 13.40
N ARG A 372 11.52 -12.09 13.33
CA ARG A 372 10.44 -11.16 13.04
C ARG A 372 9.98 -11.30 11.58
N ALA A 373 10.91 -11.52 10.67
CA ALA A 373 10.60 -11.81 9.27
C ALA A 373 9.71 -13.06 9.14
N MET A 374 10.06 -14.14 9.85
CA MET A 374 9.26 -15.38 9.85
C MET A 374 7.85 -15.14 10.34
N HIS A 375 7.69 -14.46 11.49
CA HIS A 375 6.37 -14.15 12.03
C HIS A 375 5.53 -13.31 11.04
N ALA A 376 6.14 -12.28 10.45
CA ALA A 376 5.46 -11.43 9.49
C ALA A 376 5.03 -12.22 8.25
N TYR A 377 5.90 -13.05 7.68
CA TYR A 377 5.53 -13.86 6.52
C TYR A 377 4.51 -14.96 6.85
N GLU A 378 4.52 -15.56 8.04
CA GLU A 378 3.47 -16.49 8.48
C GLU A 378 2.11 -15.80 8.55
N LYS A 379 2.06 -14.57 9.06
CA LYS A 379 0.84 -13.75 9.03
C LYS A 379 0.39 -13.45 7.61
N ALA A 380 1.31 -13.04 6.73
CA ALA A 380 1.00 -12.78 5.32
C ALA A 380 0.39 -14.02 4.63
N VAL A 381 1.00 -15.20 4.81
CA VAL A 381 0.52 -16.45 4.23
C VAL A 381 -0.83 -16.87 4.80
N THR A 382 -1.03 -16.71 6.11
CA THR A 382 -2.30 -17.05 6.77
C THR A 382 -3.45 -16.18 6.27
N LEU A 383 -3.20 -14.87 6.13
CA LEU A 383 -4.21 -13.91 5.67
C LEU A 383 -4.48 -14.04 4.17
N GLY A 384 -3.46 -14.35 3.36
CA GLY A 384 -3.58 -14.50 1.90
C GLY A 384 -3.95 -15.92 1.43
N ALA A 385 -4.19 -16.86 2.35
CA ALA A 385 -4.37 -18.28 2.01
C ALA A 385 -5.58 -18.55 1.10
N GLU A 386 -6.66 -17.77 1.27
CA GLU A 386 -7.87 -17.90 0.46
C GLU A 386 -7.69 -17.34 -0.95
N ALA A 387 -6.98 -16.22 -1.09
CA ALA A 387 -6.77 -15.55 -2.36
C ALA A 387 -5.66 -16.18 -3.20
N GLN A 388 -4.62 -16.73 -2.56
CA GLN A 388 -3.39 -17.23 -3.21
C GLN A 388 -2.84 -16.23 -4.23
N ASP A 389 -2.79 -14.96 -3.83
CA ASP A 389 -2.33 -13.85 -4.64
C ASP A 389 -0.79 -13.76 -4.66
N ILE A 390 -0.29 -12.62 -5.17
CA ILE A 390 1.14 -12.35 -5.23
C ILE A 390 1.75 -12.12 -3.85
N GLN A 391 1.03 -11.52 -2.90
CA GLN A 391 1.49 -11.26 -1.54
C GLN A 391 1.59 -12.56 -0.72
N TRP A 392 0.67 -13.49 -0.94
CA TRP A 392 0.74 -14.85 -0.42
C TRP A 392 1.98 -15.58 -0.95
N LEU A 393 2.25 -15.47 -2.26
CA LEU A 393 3.46 -16.05 -2.85
C LEU A 393 4.74 -15.40 -2.29
N GLU A 394 4.76 -14.07 -2.15
CA GLU A 394 5.85 -13.33 -1.50
C GLU A 394 6.07 -13.84 -0.07
N GLY A 395 4.99 -14.07 0.67
CA GLY A 395 5.02 -14.65 2.01
C GLY A 395 5.68 -16.03 2.03
N ILE A 396 5.29 -16.94 1.14
CA ILE A 396 5.86 -18.29 1.08
C ILE A 396 7.33 -18.27 0.71
N VAL A 397 7.70 -17.48 -0.31
CA VAL A 397 9.09 -17.37 -0.75
C VAL A 397 9.95 -16.74 0.35
N GLY A 398 9.42 -15.73 1.05
CA GLY A 398 10.05 -15.13 2.23
C GLY A 398 10.26 -16.13 3.37
N LEU A 399 9.27 -16.98 3.67
CA LEU A 399 9.42 -18.07 4.65
C LEU A 399 10.45 -19.10 4.23
N ALA A 400 10.48 -19.47 2.96
CA ALA A 400 11.48 -20.39 2.44
C ALA A 400 12.90 -19.85 2.67
N TYR A 401 13.12 -18.57 2.39
CA TYR A 401 14.39 -17.89 2.65
C TYR A 401 14.73 -17.87 4.15
N CYS A 402 13.79 -17.51 5.02
CA CYS A 402 14.03 -17.52 6.47
C CYS A 402 14.41 -18.91 6.98
N HIS A 403 13.73 -19.97 6.52
CA HIS A 403 14.06 -21.33 6.88
C HIS A 403 15.43 -21.78 6.35
N LEU A 404 15.83 -21.32 5.17
CA LEU A 404 17.17 -21.54 4.62
C LEU A 404 18.24 -20.94 5.55
N GLU A 405 18.06 -19.68 5.95
CA GLU A 405 19.00 -18.94 6.82
C GLU A 405 19.11 -19.55 8.23
N VAL A 406 18.00 -20.01 8.82
CA VAL A 406 18.00 -20.73 10.12
C VAL A 406 18.57 -22.16 9.98
N GLY A 407 18.76 -22.65 8.76
CA GLY A 407 19.24 -24.01 8.49
C GLY A 407 18.18 -25.09 8.67
N ASN A 408 16.90 -24.73 8.58
CA ASN A 408 15.76 -25.66 8.56
C ASN A 408 15.40 -26.02 7.11
N TYR A 409 16.27 -26.83 6.51
CA TYR A 409 16.22 -27.16 5.08
C TYR A 409 14.95 -27.89 4.65
N ASN A 410 14.40 -28.76 5.52
CA ASN A 410 13.17 -29.50 5.21
C ASN A 410 11.97 -28.55 5.06
N ASN A 411 11.83 -27.58 5.97
CA ASN A 411 10.76 -26.59 5.88
C ASN A 411 10.96 -25.64 4.70
N CYS A 412 12.21 -25.23 4.42
CA CYS A 412 12.53 -24.46 3.21
C CYS A 412 12.05 -25.19 1.93
N VAL A 413 12.42 -26.46 1.75
CA VAL A 413 11.99 -27.25 0.58
C VAL A 413 10.46 -27.39 0.54
N GLY A 414 9.81 -27.56 1.69
CA GLY A 414 8.35 -27.60 1.80
C GLY A 414 7.69 -26.34 1.25
N ARG A 415 8.15 -25.16 1.71
CA ARG A 415 7.65 -23.86 1.24
C ARG A 415 7.97 -23.61 -0.23
N CYS A 416 9.16 -23.96 -0.71
CA CYS A 416 9.49 -23.86 -2.14
C CYS A 416 8.54 -24.69 -3.02
N LYS A 417 8.19 -25.92 -2.58
CA LYS A 417 7.22 -26.76 -3.30
C LYS A 417 5.83 -26.13 -3.31
N GLU A 418 5.41 -25.55 -2.18
CA GLU A 418 4.15 -24.81 -2.06
C GLU A 418 4.10 -23.64 -3.07
N ALA A 419 5.15 -22.82 -3.12
CA ALA A 419 5.27 -21.69 -4.06
C ALA A 419 5.25 -22.14 -5.54
N LEU A 420 5.84 -23.29 -5.86
CA LEU A 420 5.93 -23.82 -7.22
C LEU A 420 4.64 -24.54 -7.68
N SER A 421 3.92 -25.16 -6.75
CA SER A 421 2.67 -25.88 -7.04
C SER A 421 1.43 -25.00 -6.94
N GLY A 422 1.50 -23.91 -6.18
CA GLY A 422 0.40 -22.96 -6.00
C GLY A 422 -0.03 -22.31 -7.32
N SER A 423 -1.33 -22.36 -7.61
CA SER A 423 -1.93 -21.55 -8.65
C SER A 423 -2.10 -20.14 -8.12
N VAL A 424 -1.18 -19.24 -8.46
CA VAL A 424 -1.36 -17.82 -8.13
C VAL A 424 -2.61 -17.33 -8.87
N GLY A 425 -3.58 -16.78 -8.14
CA GLY A 425 -4.78 -16.20 -8.72
C GLY A 425 -4.39 -15.16 -9.76
N ILE A 426 -4.67 -15.42 -11.04
CA ILE A 426 -4.35 -14.47 -12.11
C ILE A 426 -5.38 -13.33 -12.02
N ALA A 427 -4.94 -12.15 -11.59
CA ALA A 427 -5.76 -10.95 -11.69
C ALA A 427 -6.18 -10.71 -13.15
N PRO A 428 -7.44 -10.32 -13.44
CA PRO A 428 -7.88 -10.02 -14.80
C PRO A 428 -7.01 -8.90 -15.37
N LYS A 429 -6.76 -8.99 -16.68
CA LYS A 429 -5.86 -8.12 -17.41
C LYS A 429 -6.18 -6.64 -17.16
N ARG A 430 -5.29 -5.92 -16.46
CA ARG A 430 -5.18 -4.46 -16.61
C ARG A 430 -4.91 -4.14 -18.08
N GLU A 431 -5.63 -3.19 -18.65
CA GLU A 431 -5.25 -2.57 -19.91
C GLU A 431 -3.90 -1.84 -19.71
N GLY A 432 -2.80 -2.48 -20.10
CA GLY A 432 -1.48 -1.85 -20.22
C GLY A 432 -0.34 -2.41 -19.36
N ASP A 433 -0.60 -3.26 -18.36
CA ASP A 433 0.42 -3.62 -17.35
C ASP A 433 0.60 -5.13 -17.11
N GLY A 434 -0.04 -5.97 -17.93
CA GLY A 434 -0.05 -7.43 -17.76
C GLY A 434 1.33 -8.13 -17.90
N THR A 435 2.37 -7.41 -18.32
CA THR A 435 3.75 -7.91 -18.40
C THR A 435 4.46 -7.88 -17.03
N GLY A 436 4.19 -6.88 -16.19
CA GLY A 436 4.88 -6.72 -14.90
C GLY A 436 4.50 -7.80 -13.88
N PHE A 437 3.21 -8.07 -13.74
CA PHE A 437 2.69 -9.09 -12.81
C PHE A 437 3.20 -10.51 -13.12
N LYS A 438 3.18 -10.90 -14.41
CA LYS A 438 3.70 -12.20 -14.83
C LYS A 438 5.21 -12.32 -14.61
N GLY A 439 5.95 -11.23 -14.80
CA GLY A 439 7.37 -11.14 -14.47
C GLY A 439 7.62 -11.39 -12.98
N ALA A 440 6.93 -10.65 -12.11
CA ALA A 440 7.10 -10.78 -10.66
C ALA A 440 6.80 -12.20 -10.13
N VAL A 441 5.74 -12.85 -10.62
CA VAL A 441 5.42 -14.24 -10.26
C VAL A 441 6.50 -15.21 -10.76
N ALA A 442 7.02 -15.00 -11.98
CA ALA A 442 8.10 -15.81 -12.52
C ALA A 442 9.39 -15.66 -11.70
N ASP A 443 9.78 -14.42 -11.37
CA ASP A 443 10.97 -14.11 -10.56
C ASP A 443 10.87 -14.75 -9.17
N MET A 444 9.70 -14.73 -8.53
CA MET A 444 9.48 -15.40 -7.24
C MET A 444 9.59 -16.91 -7.33
N ARG A 445 9.06 -17.52 -8.39
CA ARG A 445 9.18 -18.96 -8.62
C ARG A 445 10.62 -19.36 -8.92
N GLU A 446 11.38 -18.52 -9.63
CA GLU A 446 12.80 -18.72 -9.85
C GLU A 446 13.58 -18.68 -8.52
N LYS A 447 13.33 -17.68 -7.66
CA LYS A 447 13.90 -17.64 -6.30
C LYS A 447 13.55 -18.89 -5.49
N ALA A 448 12.30 -19.35 -5.54
CA ALA A 448 11.89 -20.58 -4.87
C ALA A 448 12.67 -21.81 -5.38
N GLN A 449 12.93 -21.91 -6.69
CA GLN A 449 13.76 -22.98 -7.26
C GLN A 449 15.21 -22.89 -6.76
N GLN A 450 15.77 -21.68 -6.70
CA GLN A 450 17.12 -21.46 -6.20
C GLN A 450 17.26 -21.88 -4.74
N TYR A 451 16.36 -21.43 -3.86
CA TYR A 451 16.38 -21.81 -2.44
C TYR A 451 16.19 -23.32 -2.23
N MET A 452 15.38 -23.96 -3.07
CA MET A 452 15.19 -25.41 -3.04
C MET A 452 16.47 -26.16 -3.41
N LEU A 453 17.21 -25.68 -4.42
CA LEU A 453 18.49 -26.26 -4.83
C LEU A 453 19.53 -26.11 -3.70
N GLU A 454 19.70 -24.89 -3.19
CA GLU A 454 20.65 -24.58 -2.11
C GLU A 454 20.37 -25.40 -0.84
N SER A 455 19.10 -25.48 -0.44
CA SER A 455 18.66 -26.29 0.70
C SER A 455 18.95 -27.79 0.52
N SER A 456 18.82 -28.29 -0.72
CA SER A 456 19.14 -29.68 -1.07
C SER A 456 20.64 -29.96 -1.00
N GLU A 457 21.47 -29.02 -1.46
CA GLU A 457 22.93 -29.10 -1.35
C GLU A 457 23.39 -29.07 0.10
N MET A 458 22.88 -28.14 0.90
CA MET A 458 23.21 -28.04 2.32
C MET A 458 22.79 -29.29 3.11
N THR A 459 21.68 -29.92 2.73
CA THR A 459 21.25 -31.21 3.31
C THR A 459 22.21 -32.35 2.95
N ARG A 460 22.74 -32.39 1.73
CA ARG A 460 23.74 -33.40 1.31
C ARG A 460 25.04 -33.23 2.10
N ILE A 461 25.52 -31.98 2.21
CA ILE A 461 26.72 -31.64 2.98
C ILE A 461 26.56 -32.09 4.45
N ARG A 462 25.44 -31.76 5.10
CA ARG A 462 25.18 -32.19 6.50
C ARG A 462 25.13 -33.71 6.68
N LYS A 463 24.67 -34.45 5.66
CA LYS A 463 24.61 -35.92 5.70
C LYS A 463 25.97 -36.59 5.45
N GLY A 464 27.04 -35.82 5.25
CA GLY A 464 28.37 -36.35 4.92
C GLY A 464 28.39 -37.09 3.58
N GLN A 465 27.39 -36.87 2.72
CA GLN A 465 27.37 -37.44 1.39
C GLN A 465 28.34 -36.62 0.55
N ALA A 466 29.41 -37.28 0.07
CA ALA A 466 30.36 -36.66 -0.84
C ALA A 466 29.59 -36.00 -2.00
N LEU A 467 29.97 -34.77 -2.37
CA LEU A 467 29.49 -34.12 -3.57
C LEU A 467 29.61 -35.12 -4.72
N ALA A 468 28.48 -35.56 -5.27
CA ALA A 468 28.51 -36.33 -6.49
C ALA A 468 29.26 -35.45 -7.50
N PRO A 469 30.31 -35.96 -8.18
CA PRO A 469 30.94 -35.20 -9.25
C PRO A 469 29.82 -34.79 -10.20
N THR A 470 29.67 -33.49 -10.38
CA THR A 470 28.79 -32.92 -11.40
C THR A 470 29.03 -33.71 -12.68
N PRO A 471 27.99 -34.25 -13.34
CA PRO A 471 28.19 -34.99 -14.57
C PRO A 471 28.94 -34.06 -15.53
N ALA A 472 30.15 -34.47 -15.88
CA ALA A 472 31.01 -33.78 -16.84
C ALA A 472 30.18 -33.57 -18.12
N GLY A 473 29.71 -32.34 -18.32
CA GLY A 473 28.76 -32.02 -19.39
C GLY A 473 27.73 -30.93 -19.10
N LYS A 474 27.65 -30.37 -17.90
CA LYS A 474 26.91 -29.10 -17.67
C LYS A 474 27.81 -28.07 -16.99
N PRO A 475 27.96 -26.87 -17.56
CA PRO A 475 28.80 -25.83 -16.96
C PRO A 475 28.17 -25.33 -15.66
N SER A 476 29.02 -25.18 -14.65
CA SER A 476 28.72 -24.34 -13.48
C SER A 476 28.39 -22.93 -13.95
N LEU A 477 27.30 -22.36 -13.45
CA LEU A 477 27.03 -20.93 -13.52
C LEU A 477 27.91 -20.22 -12.48
N THR A 478 29.22 -20.29 -12.70
CA THR A 478 30.10 -19.16 -12.41
C THR A 478 29.96 -18.18 -13.58
N SER A 479 30.20 -16.91 -13.30
CA SER A 479 30.00 -15.71 -14.15
C SER A 479 30.20 -15.84 -15.67
N ASP A 480 31.02 -16.78 -16.14
CA ASP A 480 31.54 -16.79 -17.50
C ASP A 480 30.59 -17.43 -18.54
N ALA A 481 29.72 -18.37 -18.15
CA ALA A 481 28.77 -18.98 -19.10
C ALA A 481 27.55 -18.07 -19.37
N ALA A 482 27.11 -17.33 -18.36
CA ALA A 482 26.12 -16.26 -18.54
C ALA A 482 26.71 -15.12 -19.38
N LEU A 483 27.98 -14.75 -19.16
CA LEU A 483 28.72 -13.81 -20.00
C LEU A 483 28.87 -14.31 -21.45
N ALA A 484 29.08 -15.61 -21.69
CA ALA A 484 29.20 -16.16 -23.04
C ALA A 484 27.86 -16.16 -23.80
N ASN A 485 26.74 -16.43 -23.13
CA ASN A 485 25.40 -16.34 -23.74
C ASN A 485 24.98 -14.88 -23.94
N LEU A 486 25.24 -13.99 -22.97
CA LEU A 486 25.10 -12.54 -23.16
C LEU A 486 26.00 -12.01 -24.27
N SER A 487 27.21 -12.56 -24.44
CA SER A 487 28.13 -12.16 -25.51
C SER A 487 27.64 -12.60 -26.89
N ASN A 488 27.00 -13.76 -27.02
CA ASN A 488 26.41 -14.22 -28.28
C ASN A 488 25.13 -13.45 -28.62
N ASP A 489 24.26 -13.21 -27.64
CA ASP A 489 23.06 -12.39 -27.81
C ASP A 489 23.42 -10.92 -28.10
N PHE A 490 24.51 -10.43 -27.49
CA PHE A 490 25.10 -9.13 -27.79
C PHE A 490 25.67 -9.07 -29.21
N LEU A 491 26.43 -10.07 -29.67
CA LEU A 491 26.94 -10.10 -31.04
C LEU A 491 25.81 -10.13 -32.08
N LEU A 492 24.71 -10.82 -31.78
CA LEU A 492 23.51 -10.85 -32.63
C LEU A 492 22.79 -9.49 -32.61
N ALA A 493 22.66 -8.86 -31.44
CA ALA A 493 22.07 -7.53 -31.29
C ALA A 493 22.93 -6.42 -31.93
N GLU A 494 24.25 -6.50 -31.84
CA GLU A 494 25.21 -5.59 -32.44
C GLU A 494 25.18 -5.70 -33.97
N ASN A 495 25.16 -6.93 -34.51
CA ASN A 495 25.00 -7.15 -35.96
C ASN A 495 23.62 -6.68 -36.48
N ALA A 496 22.56 -6.87 -35.70
CA ALA A 496 21.22 -6.39 -36.05
C ALA A 496 21.13 -4.86 -35.99
N ALA A 497 21.73 -4.23 -34.98
CA ALA A 497 21.78 -2.79 -34.82
C ALA A 497 22.68 -2.14 -35.88
N GLY A 498 23.83 -2.74 -36.23
CA GLY A 498 24.67 -2.27 -37.33
C GLY A 498 23.95 -2.31 -38.68
N LYS A 499 23.19 -3.38 -38.96
CA LYS A 499 22.34 -3.48 -40.17
C LYS A 499 21.18 -2.47 -40.16
N ALA A 500 20.60 -2.16 -39.01
CA ALA A 500 19.53 -1.16 -38.87
C ALA A 500 20.04 0.28 -38.97
N MET A 501 21.25 0.55 -38.45
CA MET A 501 21.93 1.85 -38.60
C MET A 501 22.33 2.12 -40.05
N ALA A 502 22.78 1.10 -40.80
CA ALA A 502 23.01 1.21 -42.24
C ALA A 502 21.72 1.52 -43.04
N LYS A 503 20.53 1.28 -42.46
CA LYS A 503 19.22 1.63 -43.01
C LYS A 503 18.64 2.95 -42.47
N GLY A 504 19.37 3.67 -41.61
CA GLY A 504 18.97 4.97 -41.07
C GLY A 504 17.95 4.92 -39.92
N GLU A 505 17.76 3.76 -39.28
CA GLU A 505 16.75 3.58 -38.22
C GLU A 505 17.29 4.07 -36.85
N LYS A 506 17.02 5.35 -36.53
CA LYS A 506 17.45 6.00 -35.28
C LYS A 506 16.97 5.30 -33.99
N GLY A 507 15.91 4.50 -34.07
CA GLY A 507 15.36 3.74 -32.93
C GLY A 507 16.26 2.60 -32.47
N ALA A 508 16.90 1.88 -33.41
CA ALA A 508 17.76 0.75 -33.10
C ALA A 508 19.05 1.21 -32.38
N ALA A 509 19.62 2.33 -32.82
CA ALA A 509 20.78 2.96 -32.18
C ALA A 509 20.51 3.37 -30.73
N ARG A 510 19.31 3.89 -30.44
CA ARG A 510 18.91 4.32 -29.09
C ARG A 510 18.78 3.12 -28.14
N ASN A 511 18.27 2.00 -28.62
CA ASN A 511 18.16 0.76 -27.85
C ASN A 511 19.54 0.14 -27.58
N LEU A 512 20.46 0.16 -28.55
CA LEU A 512 21.83 -0.31 -28.37
C LEU A 512 22.59 0.53 -27.33
N ILE A 513 22.50 1.86 -27.40
CA ILE A 513 23.11 2.76 -26.41
C ILE A 513 22.54 2.52 -24.99
N TYR A 514 21.23 2.27 -24.88
CA TYR A 514 20.60 1.97 -23.60
C TYR A 514 21.10 0.65 -23.00
N ALA A 515 21.21 -0.40 -23.83
CA ALA A 515 21.74 -1.69 -23.41
C ALA A 515 23.22 -1.61 -22.97
N LEU A 516 24.06 -0.91 -23.75
CA LEU A 516 25.48 -0.71 -23.42
C LEU A 516 25.69 0.07 -22.11
N ARG A 517 24.85 1.08 -21.84
CA ARG A 517 24.87 1.81 -20.55
C ARG A 517 24.50 0.92 -19.36
N LYS A 518 23.49 0.05 -19.52
CA LYS A 518 23.08 -0.92 -18.49
C LYS A 518 24.20 -1.91 -18.15
N LEU A 519 25.08 -2.21 -19.11
CA LEU A 519 26.23 -3.09 -18.95
C LEU A 519 27.52 -2.39 -18.51
N GLY A 520 27.49 -1.07 -18.27
CA GLY A 520 28.66 -0.30 -17.82
C GLY A 520 29.74 -0.09 -18.89
N LYS A 521 29.43 -0.33 -20.17
CA LYS A 521 30.41 -0.32 -21.26
C LYS A 521 30.53 1.06 -21.93
N VAL A 522 31.17 1.99 -21.24
CA VAL A 522 31.19 3.42 -21.61
C VAL A 522 31.91 3.71 -22.93
N GLU A 523 33.04 3.05 -23.21
CA GLU A 523 33.85 3.29 -24.41
C GLU A 523 33.10 2.92 -25.70
N GLU A 524 32.33 1.84 -25.66
CA GLU A 524 31.55 1.33 -26.79
C GLU A 524 30.31 2.22 -27.06
N VAL A 525 29.73 2.81 -26.01
CA VAL A 525 28.68 3.85 -26.16
C VAL A 525 29.23 5.05 -26.92
N GLU A 526 30.45 5.51 -26.58
CA GLU A 526 31.06 6.63 -27.28
C GLU A 526 31.37 6.32 -28.74
N GLU A 527 31.79 5.10 -29.04
CA GLU A 527 32.06 4.68 -30.43
C GLU A 527 30.78 4.65 -31.28
N VAL A 528 29.68 4.14 -30.73
CA VAL A 528 28.35 4.18 -31.40
C VAL A 528 27.90 5.63 -31.62
N LEU A 529 28.06 6.52 -30.63
CA LEU A 529 27.73 7.93 -30.76
C LEU A 529 28.61 8.65 -31.81
N ARG A 530 29.91 8.35 -31.85
CA ARG A 530 30.84 8.85 -32.89
C ARG A 530 30.49 8.33 -34.29
N SER A 531 29.94 7.11 -34.40
CA SER A 531 29.48 6.56 -35.67
C SER A 531 28.15 7.15 -36.15
N LEU A 532 27.30 7.61 -35.23
CA LEU A 532 26.03 8.30 -35.57
C LEU A 532 26.23 9.79 -35.93
N ALA A 533 27.31 10.38 -35.42
CA ALA A 533 27.69 11.77 -35.69
C ALA A 533 28.44 11.94 -37.03
N ARG A 534 29.05 10.86 -37.53
CA ARG A 534 29.63 10.75 -38.87
C ARG A 534 28.53 10.38 -39.87
#